data_AF-A0A521V762-F1
#
_entry.id   AF-A0A521V762-F1
#
_cell.length_a   1.000
_cell.length_b   1.000
_cell.length_c   1.000
_cell.angle_alpha   90.00
_cell.angle_beta   90.00
_cell.angle_gamma   90.00
#
_symmetry.space_group_name_H-M   'P 1'
#
loop_
_entity.id
_entity.type
_entity.pdbx_description
1 polymer ?
#
loop_
_entity_poly.entity_id
_entity_poly.type
_entity_poly.pdbx_seq_one_letter_code
_entity_poly.pdbx_strand_id
1 'polypeptide(L)'
;MACASGCWRHPANVRTMYTQIRGMPMTAAHRVRESAAETINFRLSKGKKALIDEAARVLGQKRTEFMLETLSAKAAEVLADRTRFPLDSRQLTAFNRLLDEPIDDKAIRMLLRKAPWER
;
A
#
# COMPACT_ATOMS: atom_id res chain seq x y z
N MET A 1 45.95 -8.59 -15.63
CA MET A 1 45.23 -7.75 -16.61
C MET A 1 43.79 -8.21 -16.64
N ALA A 2 42.87 -7.27 -16.41
CA ALA A 2 41.51 -7.50 -15.94
C ALA A 2 40.60 -8.19 -16.97
N CYS A 3 39.87 -9.24 -16.53
CA CYS A 3 38.66 -9.70 -17.18
C CYS A 3 37.56 -8.67 -16.96
N ALA A 4 37.15 -7.99 -18.03
CA ALA A 4 36.08 -7.01 -18.03
C ALA A 4 34.71 -7.70 -17.88
N SER A 5 34.07 -7.39 -16.76
CA SER A 5 32.64 -7.15 -16.53
C SER A 5 31.66 -7.72 -17.56
N GLY A 6 30.83 -8.65 -17.08
CA GLY A 6 29.76 -9.28 -17.83
C GLY A 6 28.78 -8.29 -18.48
N CYS A 7 28.59 -8.45 -19.78
CA CYS A 7 27.53 -7.82 -20.54
C CYS A 7 26.18 -8.46 -20.18
N TRP A 8 25.52 -7.94 -19.14
CA TRP A 8 24.07 -8.09 -19.02
C TRP A 8 23.41 -7.21 -20.08
N ARG A 9 23.13 -7.78 -21.26
CA ARG A 9 22.18 -7.20 -22.21
C ARG A 9 20.80 -7.23 -21.56
N HIS A 10 20.33 -6.08 -21.05
CA HIS A 10 18.92 -5.90 -20.71
C HIS A 10 18.07 -6.04 -21.99
N PRO A 11 17.13 -7.00 -22.09
CA PRO A 11 16.03 -6.84 -23.03
C PRO A 11 15.18 -5.66 -22.54
N ALA A 12 15.01 -4.66 -23.40
CA ALA A 12 14.35 -3.38 -23.17
C ALA A 12 12.82 -3.47 -22.93
N ASN A 13 12.34 -4.51 -22.23
CA ASN A 13 10.95 -4.95 -22.34
C ASN A 13 10.22 -5.14 -21.00
N VAL A 14 10.84 -4.91 -19.83
CA VAL A 14 10.13 -4.87 -18.53
C VAL A 14 9.69 -3.44 -18.19
N ARG A 15 9.39 -2.65 -19.22
CA ARG A 15 8.83 -1.32 -19.10
C ARG A 15 7.57 -1.31 -19.92
N THR A 16 6.48 -1.87 -19.37
CA THR A 16 5.07 -1.47 -19.58
C THR A 16 4.16 -2.54 -18.95
N MET A 17 3.84 -2.42 -17.66
CA MET A 17 2.57 -2.96 -17.14
C MET A 17 1.84 -2.00 -16.20
N TYR A 18 2.28 -0.74 -16.10
CA TYR A 18 1.50 0.31 -15.44
C TYR A 18 1.64 1.64 -16.19
N THR A 19 1.19 1.66 -17.45
CA THR A 19 0.86 2.90 -18.14
C THR A 19 -0.54 2.77 -18.71
N GLN A 20 -1.56 3.12 -17.92
CA GLN A 20 -2.72 3.83 -18.42
C GLN A 20 -3.55 4.40 -17.25
N ILE A 21 -3.15 5.55 -16.72
CA ILE A 21 -4.11 6.59 -16.35
C ILE A 21 -3.59 7.85 -17.03
N ARG A 22 -4.00 8.04 -18.28
CA ARG A 22 -3.60 9.20 -19.10
C ARG A 22 -4.20 10.48 -18.50
N GLY A 23 -3.37 11.50 -18.34
CA GLY A 23 -3.82 12.88 -18.55
C GLY A 23 -4.18 13.72 -17.33
N MET A 24 -3.56 13.54 -16.17
CA MET A 24 -3.64 14.53 -15.09
C MET A 24 -2.27 15.16 -14.83
N PRO A 25 -2.13 16.51 -14.85
CA PRO A 25 -0.89 17.16 -14.45
C PRO A 25 -0.61 16.83 -12.98
N MET A 26 0.46 16.07 -12.74
CA MET A 26 0.96 15.73 -11.42
C MET A 26 1.65 16.96 -10.81
N THR A 27 0.87 17.94 -10.39
CA THR A 27 1.30 19.06 -9.56
C THR A 27 0.55 19.04 -8.24
N ALA A 28 1.14 18.35 -7.28
CA ALA A 28 1.19 18.68 -5.86
C ALA A 28 1.55 17.39 -5.15
N ALA A 29 2.60 17.45 -4.33
CA ALA A 29 2.82 16.45 -3.30
C ALA A 29 1.48 16.13 -2.64
N HIS A 30 1.09 14.86 -2.62
CA HIS A 30 0.01 14.36 -1.78
C HIS A 30 0.50 14.40 -0.32
N ARG A 31 0.90 15.59 0.16
CA ARG A 31 0.78 15.90 1.56
C ARG A 31 -0.71 15.72 1.80
N VAL A 32 -1.06 14.70 2.56
CA VAL A 32 -2.28 14.76 3.36
C VAL A 32 -2.10 16.05 4.15
N ARG A 33 -2.60 17.16 3.60
CA ARG A 33 -2.83 18.38 4.36
C ARG A 33 -3.63 17.86 5.53
N GLU A 34 -3.19 18.16 6.75
CA GLU A 34 -3.95 17.89 7.96
C GLU A 34 -5.35 18.49 7.72
N SER A 35 -6.25 17.65 7.22
CA SER A 35 -7.41 18.09 6.48
C SER A 35 -8.44 18.44 7.53
N ALA A 36 -9.01 19.64 7.40
CA ALA A 36 -10.09 20.10 8.25
C ALA A 36 -11.11 18.97 8.52
N ALA A 37 -11.65 18.89 9.72
CA ALA A 37 -12.63 17.87 10.07
C ALA A 37 -13.80 17.88 9.06
N GLU A 38 -13.96 16.79 8.31
CA GLU A 38 -15.04 16.62 7.34
C GLU A 38 -16.20 15.86 7.96
N THR A 39 -17.42 16.40 7.81
CA THR A 39 -18.63 15.76 8.33
C THR A 39 -19.21 14.80 7.30
N ILE A 40 -19.39 13.53 7.70
CA ILE A 40 -20.05 12.51 6.88
C ILE A 40 -21.46 12.27 7.43
N ASN A 41 -22.48 12.54 6.62
CA ASN A 41 -23.87 12.27 6.95
C ASN A 41 -24.28 10.88 6.45
N PHE A 42 -24.77 10.02 7.35
CA PHE A 42 -25.17 8.64 7.00
C PHE A 42 -26.67 8.40 7.28
N ARG A 43 -27.36 7.75 6.33
CA ARG A 43 -28.75 7.31 6.50
C ARG A 43 -28.78 5.79 6.68
N LEU A 44 -29.35 5.35 7.80
CA LEU A 44 -29.50 3.93 8.14
C LEU A 44 -30.97 3.55 8.22
N SER A 45 -31.28 2.32 7.81
CA SER A 45 -32.54 1.70 8.21
C SER A 45 -32.54 1.46 9.74
N LYS A 46 -33.74 1.40 10.33
CA LYS A 46 -33.89 1.17 11.78
C LYS A 46 -33.16 -0.10 12.25
N GLY A 47 -33.25 -1.18 11.48
CA GLY A 47 -32.59 -2.46 11.80
C GLY A 47 -31.06 -2.35 11.80
N LYS A 48 -30.46 -1.70 10.79
CA LYS A 48 -29.01 -1.49 10.74
C LYS A 48 -28.52 -0.61 11.90
N LYS A 49 -29.27 0.44 12.23
CA LYS A 49 -28.97 1.30 13.36
C LYS A 49 -28.98 0.52 14.68
N ALA A 50 -30.03 -0.28 14.92
CA ALA A 50 -30.16 -1.08 16.14
C ALA A 50 -29.01 -2.09 16.30
N LEU A 51 -28.60 -2.75 15.22
CA LEU A 51 -27.47 -3.68 15.23
C LEU A 51 -26.15 -2.97 15.62
N ILE A 52 -25.90 -1.79 15.07
CA ILE A 52 -24.68 -1.01 15.37
C ILE A 52 -24.73 -0.48 16.81
N ASP A 53 -25.89 0.02 17.26
CA ASP A 53 -26.08 0.50 18.63
C ASP A 53 -25.81 -0.62 19.64
N GLU A 54 -26.25 -1.85 19.36
CA GLU A 54 -26.00 -3.02 20.19
C GLU A 54 -24.51 -3.43 20.21
N ALA A 55 -23.85 -3.45 19.05
CA ALA A 55 -22.42 -3.74 18.98
C ALA A 55 -21.59 -2.72 19.78
N ALA A 56 -21.90 -1.43 19.64
CA ALA A 56 -21.25 -0.36 20.40
C ALA A 56 -21.52 -0.50 21.91
N ARG A 57 -22.75 -0.89 22.29
CA ARG A 57 -23.13 -1.13 23.70
C ARG A 57 -22.33 -2.28 24.31
N VAL A 58 -22.18 -3.40 23.60
CA VAL A 58 -21.39 -4.56 24.06
C VAL A 58 -19.92 -4.19 24.28
N LEU A 59 -19.38 -3.31 23.43
CA LEU A 59 -18.00 -2.82 23.55
C LEU A 59 -17.83 -1.64 24.53
N GLY A 60 -18.92 -1.11 25.09
CA GLY A 60 -18.87 0.04 26.00
C GLY A 60 -18.46 1.36 25.32
N GLN A 61 -18.63 1.47 24.00
CA GLN A 61 -18.23 2.63 23.20
C GLN A 61 -19.43 3.42 22.67
N LYS A 62 -19.18 4.66 22.23
CA LYS A 62 -20.21 5.45 21.52
C LYS A 62 -20.41 4.90 20.11
N ARG A 63 -21.66 4.92 19.62
CA ARG A 63 -21.99 4.49 18.24
C ARG A 63 -21.05 5.10 17.19
N THR A 64 -20.79 6.41 17.25
CA THR A 64 -19.95 7.11 16.26
C THR A 64 -18.50 6.66 16.31
N GLU A 65 -17.98 6.40 17.50
CA GLU A 65 -16.61 5.92 17.70
C GLU A 65 -16.45 4.50 17.16
N PHE A 66 -17.38 3.61 17.52
CA PHE A 66 -17.45 2.26 16.97
C PHE A 66 -17.52 2.25 15.43
N MET A 67 -18.37 3.10 14.85
CA MET A 67 -18.46 3.23 13.40
C MET A 67 -17.17 3.75 12.78
N LEU A 68 -16.54 4.78 13.36
CA LEU A 68 -15.28 5.35 12.82
C LEU A 68 -14.16 4.32 12.83
N GLU A 69 -14.00 3.59 13.93
CA GLU A 69 -12.99 2.54 14.06
C GLU A 69 -13.25 1.41 13.05
N THR A 70 -14.48 0.91 13.01
CA THR A 70 -14.86 -0.19 12.10
C THR A 70 -14.71 0.19 10.63
N LEU A 71 -15.16 1.39 10.24
CA LEU A 71 -15.06 1.86 8.86
C LEU A 71 -13.60 2.08 8.44
N SER A 72 -12.78 2.64 9.34
CA SER A 72 -11.35 2.85 9.10
C SER A 72 -10.60 1.55 8.96
N ALA A 73 -10.83 0.60 9.87
CA ALA A 73 -10.24 -0.73 9.82
C ALA A 73 -10.62 -1.46 8.53
N LYS A 74 -11.91 -1.44 8.15
CA LYS A 74 -12.35 -2.08 6.91
C LYS A 74 -11.79 -1.42 5.66
N ALA A 75 -11.69 -0.08 5.64
CA ALA A 75 -11.05 0.64 4.55
C ALA A 75 -9.57 0.26 4.43
N ALA A 76 -8.86 0.17 5.56
CA ALA A 76 -7.46 -0.25 5.59
C ALA A 76 -7.29 -1.70 5.08
N GLU A 77 -8.14 -2.63 5.49
CA GLU A 77 -8.16 -4.02 4.99
C GLU A 77 -8.34 -4.04 3.46
N VAL A 78 -9.35 -3.34 2.95
CA VAL A 78 -9.64 -3.28 1.51
C VAL A 78 -8.51 -2.64 0.70
N LEU A 79 -7.78 -1.69 1.29
CA LEU A 79 -6.62 -1.07 0.67
C LEU A 79 -5.37 -1.97 0.76
N ALA A 80 -5.20 -2.71 1.84
CA ALA A 80 -4.10 -3.65 2.03
C ALA A 80 -4.20 -4.85 1.07
N ASP A 81 -5.42 -5.29 0.78
CA ASP A 81 -5.68 -6.34 -0.21
C ASP A 81 -5.29 -5.92 -1.65
N ARG A 82 -5.10 -4.62 -1.90
CA ARG A 82 -4.65 -4.15 -3.21
C ARG A 82 -3.13 -4.26 -3.29
N THR A 83 -2.64 -5.02 -4.27
CA THR A 83 -1.21 -5.10 -4.69
C THR A 83 -0.63 -3.79 -5.23
N ARG A 84 -1.32 -2.66 -5.02
CA ARG A 84 -0.97 -1.37 -5.61
C ARG A 84 -0.24 -0.52 -4.57
N PHE A 85 1.07 -0.42 -4.74
CA PHE A 85 1.93 0.45 -3.95
C PHE A 85 1.96 1.85 -4.59
N PRO A 86 1.31 2.88 -4.00
CA PRO A 86 1.44 4.24 -4.49
C PRO A 86 2.84 4.74 -4.15
N LEU A 87 3.74 4.77 -5.14
CA LEU A 87 5.05 5.41 -5.03
C LEU A 87 4.97 6.80 -5.65
N ASP A 88 5.45 7.81 -4.94
CA ASP A 88 5.73 9.11 -5.57
C ASP A 88 6.92 9.01 -6.53
N SER A 89 7.17 10.04 -7.33
CA SER A 89 8.24 10.01 -8.35
C SER A 89 9.64 9.81 -7.75
N ARG A 90 9.90 10.30 -6.54
CA ARG A 90 11.20 10.15 -5.86
C ARG A 90 11.36 8.74 -5.32
N GLN A 91 10.32 8.20 -4.69
CA GLN A 91 10.27 6.83 -4.18
C GLN A 91 10.42 5.83 -5.32
N LEU A 92 9.73 6.04 -6.45
CA LEU A 92 9.87 5.18 -7.63
C LEU A 92 11.28 5.23 -8.22
N THR A 93 11.90 6.40 -8.27
CA THR A 93 13.28 6.55 -8.75
C THR A 93 14.28 5.83 -7.84
N ALA A 94 14.15 5.99 -6.52
CA ALA A 94 14.99 5.30 -5.55
C ALA A 94 14.80 3.78 -5.60
N PHE A 95 13.55 3.33 -5.76
CA PHE A 95 13.21 1.92 -5.91
C PHE A 95 13.85 1.31 -7.16
N ASN A 96 13.73 1.97 -8.32
CA ASN A 96 14.37 1.49 -9.55
C ASN A 96 15.90 1.44 -9.42
N ARG A 97 16.51 2.44 -8.79
CA ARG A 97 17.97 2.42 -8.55
C ARG A 97 18.38 1.19 -7.75
N LEU A 98 17.65 0.84 -6.69
CA LEU A 98 17.93 -0.35 -5.88
C LEU A 98 17.68 -1.67 -6.64
N LEU A 99 16.76 -1.68 -7.60
CA LEU A 99 16.53 -2.85 -8.47
C LEU A 99 17.63 -3.04 -9.52
N ASP A 100 18.19 -1.93 -10.01
CA ASP A 100 19.25 -1.94 -11.02
C ASP A 100 20.64 -2.20 -10.40
N GLU A 101 20.78 -2.04 -9.08
CA GLU A 101 22.03 -2.35 -8.36
C GLU A 101 22.26 -3.87 -8.28
N PRO A 102 23.46 -4.36 -8.60
CA PRO A 102 23.77 -5.78 -8.49
C PRO A 102 23.71 -6.23 -7.02
N ILE A 103 22.89 -7.23 -6.73
CA ILE A 103 22.71 -7.78 -5.38
C ILE A 103 23.90 -8.67 -5.03
N ASP A 104 24.43 -8.55 -3.80
CA ASP A 104 25.45 -9.45 -3.27
C ASP A 104 24.90 -10.88 -3.13
N ASP A 105 25.65 -11.85 -3.65
CA ASP A 105 25.45 -13.30 -3.52
C ASP A 105 25.09 -13.75 -2.09
N LYS A 106 25.67 -13.10 -1.07
CA LYS A 106 25.39 -13.43 0.33
C LYS A 106 23.94 -13.12 0.72
N ALA A 107 23.37 -12.03 0.21
CA ALA A 107 21.99 -11.65 0.49
C ALA A 107 20.99 -12.61 -0.15
N ILE A 108 21.26 -13.04 -1.39
CA ILE A 108 20.42 -14.02 -2.11
C ILE A 108 20.41 -15.36 -1.38
N ARG A 109 21.58 -15.86 -0.95
CA ARG A 109 21.70 -17.12 -0.19
C ARG A 109 20.94 -17.08 1.14
N MET A 110 20.83 -15.91 1.77
CA MET A 110 20.07 -15.75 3.01
C MET A 110 18.56 -15.82 2.76
N LEU A 111 18.06 -15.23 1.66
CA LEU A 111 16.65 -15.26 1.27
C LEU A 111 16.17 -16.64 0.82
N LEU A 112 17.04 -17.41 0.15
CA LEU A 112 16.74 -18.77 -0.31
C LEU A 112 16.82 -19.83 0.79
N ARG A 113 17.21 -19.44 2.01
CA ARG A 113 17.25 -20.37 3.15
C ARG A 113 15.83 -20.71 3.58
N LYS A 114 15.58 -22.01 3.78
CA LYS A 114 14.30 -22.52 4.30
C LYS A 114 13.87 -21.75 5.55
N ALA A 115 12.63 -21.28 5.57
CA ALA A 115 12.18 -20.42 6.66
C ALA A 115 12.08 -21.22 7.97
N PRO A 116 12.38 -20.63 9.15
CA PRO A 116 12.41 -21.34 10.42
C PRO A 116 11.12 -22.08 10.83
N TRP A 117 9.98 -21.68 10.24
CA TRP A 117 8.66 -22.23 10.51
C TRP A 117 8.19 -23.29 9.50
N GLU A 118 8.97 -23.59 8.46
CA GLU A 118 8.68 -24.66 7.49
C GLU A 118 9.10 -26.06 7.98
N ARG A 119 8.84 -26.35 9.26
CA ARG A 119 8.97 -27.69 9.81
C ARG A 119 7.76 -28.55 9.47
#